data_AF-A0AAD1QXW0-F1
#
_entry.id   AF-A0AAD1QXW0-F1
#
_cell.length_a   1.000
_cell.length_b   1.000
_cell.length_c   1.000
_cell.angle_alpha   90.00
_cell.angle_beta   90.00
_cell.angle_gamma   90.00
#
_symmetry.space_group_name_H-M   'P 1'
#
loop_
_entity.id
_entity.type
_entity.pdbx_description
1 polymer ?
#
loop_
_entity_poly.entity_id
_entity_poly.type
_entity_poly.pdbx_seq_one_letter_code
_entity_poly.pdbx_strand_id
1 'polypeptide(L)' 'HSVVALTGTQCEVSASARVNCGFPGITATECENKGCCFDSAIQGAPWCFHAQTKDVRSQQSEAKTRRSSK' A
#
# COMPACT_ATOMS: atom_id res chain seq x y z
N HIS A 1 7.86 -25.40 -5.22
CA HIS A 1 7.33 -24.30 -4.40
C HIS A 1 7.88 -22.99 -4.93
N SER A 2 7.10 -22.31 -5.77
CA SER A 2 7.48 -21.01 -6.31
C SER A 2 7.46 -19.99 -5.17
N VAL A 3 8.63 -19.53 -4.76
CA VAL A 3 8.75 -18.34 -3.90
C VAL A 3 8.28 -17.17 -4.76
N VAL A 4 6.97 -16.88 -4.71
CA VAL A 4 6.49 -15.56 -5.12
C VAL A 4 7.11 -14.62 -4.11
N ALA A 5 8.25 -14.03 -4.48
CA ALA A 5 8.74 -12.82 -3.85
C ALA A 5 7.62 -11.80 -4.04
N LEU A 6 6.74 -11.71 -3.05
CA LEU A 6 5.81 -10.61 -2.87
C LEU A 6 6.70 -9.42 -2.58
N THR A 7 7.19 -8.81 -3.67
CA THR A 7 8.18 -7.75 -3.67
C THR A 7 7.67 -6.65 -2.76
N GLY A 8 8.31 -6.54 -1.59
CA GLY A 8 8.01 -5.56 -0.58
C GLY A 8 8.28 -4.17 -1.13
N THR A 9 7.19 -3.42 -1.32
CA THR A 9 7.10 -1.95 -1.25
C THR A 9 5.65 -1.54 -1.46
N GLN A 10 4.73 -2.12 -0.70
CA GLN A 10 3.34 -1.70 -0.74
C GLN A 10 3.02 -0.54 0.20
N CYS A 11 4.05 -0.02 0.89
CA CYS A 11 3.96 1.06 1.88
C CYS A 11 4.35 2.45 1.37
N GLU A 12 4.71 2.59 0.10
CA GLU A 12 5.03 3.89 -0.51
C GLU A 12 3.72 4.63 -0.87
N VAL A 13 3.07 5.18 0.14
CA VAL A 13 1.80 5.93 0.00
C VAL A 13 2.02 7.38 0.39
N SER A 14 1.71 8.28 -0.54
CA SER A 14 1.74 9.72 -0.29
C SER A 14 0.79 10.09 0.85
N ALA A 15 1.20 11.02 1.72
CA ALA A 15 0.46 11.37 2.94
C ALA A 15 -1.03 11.65 2.69
N SER A 16 -1.32 12.35 1.58
CA SER A 16 -2.66 12.74 1.15
C SER A 16 -3.52 11.57 0.68
N ALA A 17 -2.91 10.47 0.22
CA ALA A 17 -3.59 9.26 -0.22
C ALA A 17 -3.61 8.15 0.84
N ARG A 18 -3.02 8.39 2.02
CA ARG A 18 -3.01 7.42 3.12
C ARG A 18 -4.42 7.25 3.68
N VAL A 19 -4.90 6.01 3.61
CA VAL A 19 -6.14 5.60 4.27
C VAL A 19 -5.80 5.06 5.64
N ASN A 20 -6.38 5.65 6.69
CA ASN A 20 -6.16 5.22 8.08
C ASN A 20 -6.51 3.74 8.27
N CYS A 21 -5.58 2.96 8.82
CA CYS A 21 -5.76 1.54 9.13
C CYS A 21 -5.81 1.26 10.65
N GLY A 22 -5.31 2.19 11.47
CA GLY A 22 -5.19 2.03 12.92
C GLY A 22 -5.61 3.26 13.71
N PHE A 23 -5.58 3.16 15.04
CA PHE A 23 -5.97 4.26 15.93
C PHE A 23 -4.87 5.33 16.07
N PRO A 24 -5.21 6.59 16.42
CA PRO A 24 -4.21 7.61 16.71
C PRO A 24 -3.31 7.20 17.87
N GLY A 25 -1.99 7.28 17.69
CA GLY A 25 -1.00 6.83 18.69
C GLY A 25 -0.66 5.34 18.63
N ILE A 26 -1.13 4.60 17.63
CA ILE A 26 -0.69 3.22 17.36
C ILE A 26 0.83 3.16 17.18
N THR A 27 1.45 2.08 17.67
CA THR A 27 2.89 1.83 17.49
C THR A 27 3.17 1.20 16.13
N ALA A 28 4.43 1.28 15.68
CA ALA A 28 4.86 0.64 14.43
C ALA A 28 4.52 -0.85 14.42
N THR A 29 4.91 -1.56 15.48
CA THR A 29 4.67 -3.00 15.63
C THR A 29 3.19 -3.36 15.61
N GLU A 30 2.34 -2.59 16.29
CA GLU A 30 0.90 -2.86 16.30
C GLU A 30 0.24 -2.60 14.93
N CYS A 31 0.73 -1.60 14.19
CA CYS A 31 0.29 -1.34 12.83
C CYS A 31 0.72 -2.44 11.86
N GLU A 32 1.98 -2.87 11.94
CA GLU A 32 2.54 -3.93 11.11
C GLU A 32 1.89 -5.29 11.42
N ASN A 33 1.57 -5.58 12.69
CA ASN A 33 0.82 -6.76 13.10
C ASN A 33 -0.60 -6.81 12.51
N LYS A 34 -1.18 -5.66 12.16
CA LYS A 34 -2.46 -5.58 11.43
C LYS A 34 -2.31 -5.82 9.93
N GLY A 35 -1.09 -5.96 9.42
CA GLY A 35 -0.79 -6.07 7.99
C GLY A 35 -0.83 -4.72 7.26
N CYS A 36 -0.64 -3.62 7.99
CA CYS A 36 -0.63 -2.26 7.46
C CYS A 36 0.76 -1.63 7.54
N CYS A 37 0.89 -0.47 6.91
CA CYS A 37 2.14 0.25 6.80
C CYS A 37 2.22 1.36 7.86
N PHE A 38 3.41 1.52 8.44
CA PHE A 38 3.68 2.56 9.43
C PHE A 38 4.68 3.60 8.90
N ASP A 39 4.31 4.88 8.97
CA ASP A 39 5.19 6.01 8.64
C ASP A 39 4.86 7.21 9.53
N SER A 40 5.77 7.50 10.46
CA SER A 40 5.69 8.64 11.38
C SER A 40 6.44 9.88 10.88
N ALA A 41 6.92 9.88 9.62
CA ALA A 41 7.70 10.99 9.07
C ALA A 41 6.84 12.25 8.82
N ILE A 42 5.53 12.09 8.62
CA ILE A 42 4.62 13.18 8.24
C ILE A 42 3.62 13.46 9.37
N GLN A 43 3.66 14.67 9.90
CA GLN A 43 2.68 15.17 10.88
C GLN A 43 1.40 15.63 10.19
N GLY A 44 0.25 15.32 10.79
CA GLY A 44 -1.08 15.61 10.23
C GLY A 44 -1.62 14.54 9.28
N ALA A 45 -0.87 13.47 9.02
CA ALA A 45 -1.33 12.30 8.26
C ALA A 45 -1.39 11.05 9.16
N PRO A 46 -2.23 10.05 8.85
CA PRO A 46 -2.27 8.82 9.63
C PRO A 46 -0.95 8.08 9.52
N TRP A 47 -0.35 7.77 10.67
CA TRP A 47 0.91 7.02 10.71
C TRP A 47 0.71 5.56 10.34
N CYS A 48 -0.41 4.96 10.73
CA CYS A 48 -0.79 3.63 10.29
C CYS A 48 -1.80 3.71 9.14
N PHE A 49 -1.40 3.23 7.98
CA PHE A 49 -2.19 3.32 6.76
C PHE A 49 -2.17 2.03 5.94
N HIS A 50 -3.21 1.86 5.13
CA HIS A 50 -3.29 0.72 4.22
C HIS A 50 -2.21 0.80 3.14
N ALA A 51 -1.55 -0.31 2.92
CA ALA A 51 -0.71 -0.52 1.76
C ALA A 51 -1.54 -0.36 0.48
N GLN A 52 -1.03 0.32 -0.56
CA GLN A 52 -1.76 0.34 -1.84
C GLN A 52 -1.63 -1.01 -2.48
N THR A 53 -2.45 -2.01 -2.11
CA THR A 53 -2.42 -3.29 -2.81
C THR A 53 -2.69 -2.97 -4.27
N LYS A 54 -1.64 -3.05 -5.08
CA LYS A 54 -1.78 -3.18 -6.53
C LYS A 54 -2.26 -4.60 -6.71
N ASP A 55 -3.52 -4.81 -6.31
CA ASP A 55 -4.21 -6.07 -6.36
C ASP A 55 -4.04 -6.56 -7.79
N VAL A 56 -3.32 -7.66 -7.94
CA VAL A 56 -3.13 -8.37 -9.23
C VAL A 56 -4.45 -9.09 -9.58
N ARG A 57 -5.59 -8.50 -9.21
CA ARG A 57 -6.94 -8.95 -9.51
C ARG A 57 -7.90 -7.79 -9.81
N SER A 58 -7.50 -6.53 -9.64
CA SER A 58 -8.31 -5.35 -9.99
C SER A 58 -7.53 -4.23 -10.70
N GLN A 59 -6.39 -4.55 -11.30
CA GLN A 59 -5.72 -3.69 -12.29
C GLN A 59 -5.78 -4.34 -13.68
N GLN A 60 -6.97 -4.37 -14.27
CA GLN A 60 -7.09 -4.27 -15.73
C GLN A 60 -7.69 -2.89 -16.04
N SER A 61 -6.90 -1.82 -15.86
CA SER A 61 -7.30 -0.51 -16.41
C SER A 61 -6.14 0.37 -16.85
N GLU A 62 -4.97 0.38 -16.20
CA GLU A 62 -3.95 1.41 -16.49
C GLU A 62 -2.65 0.90 -17.17
N ALA A 63 -2.75 -0.17 -17.98
CA ALA A 63 -1.65 -0.58 -18.88
C ALA A 63 -2.15 -1.30 -20.15
N LYS A 64 -3.34 -0.95 -20.66
CA LYS A 64 -3.86 -1.46 -21.94
C LYS A 64 -4.19 -0.36 -22.93
N THR A 65 -3.42 0.72 -22.95
CA THR A 65 -3.42 1.61 -24.12
C THR A 65 -2.64 0.93 -25.25
N ARG A 66 -3.40 0.23 -26.10
CA ARG A 66 -3.15 -0.04 -27.52
C ARG A 66 -1.76 -0.59 -27.89
N ARG A 67 -1.63 -1.92 -27.79
CA ARG A 67 -0.95 -2.68 -28.85
C ARG A 67 -2.01 -3.46 -29.62
N SER A 68 -2.67 -2.77 -30.54
CA SER A 68 -3.43 -3.43 -31.61
C SER A 68 -2.80 -2.97 -32.92
N SER A 69 -1.78 -3.73 -33.32
CA SER A 69 -1.34 -3.78 -34.70
C SER A 69 -2.48 -4.39 -35.52
N LYS A 70 -2.99 -3.61 -36.48
CA LYS A 70 -3.45 -4.14 -37.76
C LYS A 70 -2.71 -3.40 -38.83
#